data_AF-A0A9P1H1B4-F1
#
_entry.id   AF-A0A9P1H1B4-F1
#
_cell.length_a   1.000
_cell.length_b   1.000
_cell.length_c   1.000
_cell.angle_alpha   90.00
_cell.angle_beta   90.00
_cell.angle_gamma   90.00
#
_symmetry.space_group_name_H-M   'P 1'
#
loop_
_entity.id
_entity.type
_entity.pdbx_description
1 polymer ?
#
loop_
_entity_poly.entity_id
_entity_poly.type
_entity_poly.pdbx_seq_one_letter_code
_entity_poly.pdbx_strand_id
1 'polypeptide(L)'
;MASKGVRGLNEALRAMSLSSGCSVAARQTLLRSTTVAINQSRPLAPVSFTRSLATEAPAPTEASPQSRLTTSTTWNPLSTVPVTIHSFPDLEPVSLEDWLRLVQDSLGSARLAPQDPPPKGTGRARQGSKQSPLIRGGGKSHGPHPRDFSTKLTRKVYDKAWRTALSYRYRRGDLVVCEDGMDMLLSEDYHALVQADYIKGELKDSYLRKQAKQLMAAHGWGREFGRTLFVTEAPRTTLFDAVSLAGEDGRALDVEDVDVKDLLTEGAS
;
A
#
# COMPACT_ATOMS: atom_id res chain seq x y z
N MET A 1 23.06 2.49 -5.85
CA MET A 1 22.43 2.21 -4.54
C MET A 1 20.92 2.46 -4.60
N ALA A 2 20.23 2.01 -5.65
CA ALA A 2 18.78 2.15 -5.83
C ALA A 2 18.21 0.75 -6.10
N SER A 3 17.17 0.33 -5.35
CA SER A 3 16.34 -0.89 -5.55
C SER A 3 15.87 -1.58 -4.24
N LYS A 4 16.19 -1.07 -3.04
CA LYS A 4 15.73 -1.68 -1.79
C LYS A 4 14.36 -1.16 -1.30
N GLY A 5 13.92 0.03 -1.71
CA GLY A 5 12.60 0.62 -1.36
C GLY A 5 11.44 0.02 -2.15
N VAL A 6 11.64 -0.20 -3.46
CA VAL A 6 10.67 -0.68 -4.48
C VAL A 6 9.82 -1.87 -4.07
N ARG A 7 10.40 -2.81 -3.31
CA ARG A 7 9.66 -4.01 -2.89
C ARG A 7 8.75 -3.74 -1.71
N GLY A 8 9.07 -2.80 -0.82
CA GLY A 8 8.33 -2.59 0.43
C GLY A 8 6.92 -2.05 0.21
N LEU A 9 6.75 -1.01 -0.60
CA LEU A 9 5.44 -0.41 -0.88
C LEU A 9 4.59 -1.33 -1.76
N ASN A 10 5.12 -1.85 -2.86
CA ASN A 10 4.39 -2.79 -3.71
C ASN A 10 4.07 -4.12 -3.00
N GLU A 11 4.92 -4.62 -2.11
CA GLU A 11 4.62 -5.81 -1.29
C GLU A 11 3.70 -5.49 -0.10
N ALA A 12 3.68 -4.24 0.39
CA ALA A 12 2.67 -3.78 1.35
C ALA A 12 1.30 -3.65 0.69
N LEU A 13 1.21 -2.97 -0.46
CA LEU A 13 -0.01 -2.86 -1.26
C LEU A 13 -0.48 -4.23 -1.77
N ARG A 14 0.42 -5.08 -2.28
CA ARG A 14 0.08 -6.46 -2.69
C ARG A 14 -0.27 -7.37 -1.51
N ALA A 15 0.37 -7.25 -0.35
CA ALA A 15 -0.08 -7.98 0.85
C ALA A 15 -1.45 -7.50 1.35
N MET A 16 -1.87 -6.29 0.95
CA MET A 16 -3.23 -5.79 1.17
C MET A 16 -4.20 -6.25 0.05
N SER A 17 -3.74 -6.42 -1.20
CA SER A 17 -4.57 -6.80 -2.36
C SER A 17 -4.61 -8.30 -2.74
N LEU A 18 -3.76 -9.15 -2.15
CA LEU A 18 -3.71 -10.60 -2.43
C LEU A 18 -4.85 -11.38 -1.74
N SER A 19 -6.09 -11.06 -2.09
CA SER A 19 -7.17 -12.05 -2.13
C SER A 19 -8.21 -11.79 -3.24
N SER A 20 -7.87 -11.06 -4.31
CA SER A 20 -8.67 -11.05 -5.55
C SER A 20 -8.24 -12.18 -6.49
N GLY A 21 -8.18 -13.41 -5.96
CA GLY A 21 -8.09 -14.64 -6.75
C GLY A 21 -9.48 -15.12 -7.17
N CYS A 22 -10.25 -14.32 -7.92
CA CYS A 22 -11.45 -14.80 -8.57
C CYS A 22 -11.07 -15.37 -9.94
N SER A 23 -11.11 -16.71 -10.07
CA SER A 23 -10.95 -17.38 -11.35
C SER A 23 -12.13 -17.05 -12.26
N VAL A 24 -11.95 -16.11 -13.18
CA VAL A 24 -12.83 -15.95 -14.34
C VAL A 24 -12.35 -16.91 -15.43
N ALA A 25 -12.59 -18.20 -15.21
CA ALA A 25 -12.59 -19.22 -16.25
C ALA A 25 -14.05 -19.63 -16.50
N ALA A 26 -14.75 -18.87 -17.33
CA ALA A 26 -15.83 -19.33 -18.22
C ALA A 26 -16.64 -18.12 -18.71
N ARG A 27 -16.37 -17.65 -19.92
CA ARG A 27 -17.43 -17.12 -20.79
C ARG A 27 -17.08 -17.42 -22.24
N GLN A 28 -17.96 -18.24 -22.79
CA GLN A 28 -17.96 -18.79 -24.14
C GLN A 28 -18.06 -17.68 -25.18
N THR A 29 -17.29 -17.80 -26.26
CA THR A 29 -17.75 -17.49 -27.62
C THR A 29 -16.81 -18.15 -28.63
N LEU A 30 -17.18 -19.31 -29.17
CA LEU A 30 -16.77 -19.71 -30.52
C LEU A 30 -17.96 -20.35 -31.23
N LEU A 31 -18.32 -19.72 -32.36
CA LEU A 31 -19.33 -20.11 -33.32
C LEU A 31 -18.77 -21.14 -34.33
N ARG A 32 -19.69 -21.95 -34.89
CA ARG A 32 -19.57 -22.78 -36.12
C ARG A 32 -18.73 -24.06 -35.96
N SER A 33 -19.06 -25.23 -36.52
CA SER A 33 -20.09 -25.67 -37.47
C SER A 33 -20.10 -27.22 -37.53
N THR A 34 -21.29 -27.82 -37.76
CA THR A 34 -21.57 -29.08 -38.51
C THR A 34 -20.57 -30.26 -38.46
N THR A 35 -21.04 -31.45 -38.05
CA THR A 35 -21.30 -32.60 -38.96
C THR A 35 -21.90 -33.79 -38.21
N VAL A 36 -22.82 -34.45 -38.90
CA VAL A 36 -23.65 -35.62 -38.56
C VAL A 36 -22.84 -36.92 -38.56
N ALA A 37 -23.18 -37.87 -37.68
CA ALA A 37 -23.06 -39.31 -37.95
C ALA A 37 -24.04 -40.12 -37.08
N ILE A 38 -24.52 -41.20 -37.67
CA ILE A 38 -25.78 -41.90 -37.38
C ILE A 38 -25.50 -43.23 -36.64
N ASN A 39 -26.47 -43.61 -35.80
CA ASN A 39 -27.10 -44.93 -35.70
C ASN A 39 -26.57 -46.06 -34.78
N GLN A 40 -27.60 -46.75 -34.22
CA GLN A 40 -27.69 -48.17 -33.79
C GLN A 40 -27.11 -48.54 -32.42
N SER A 41 -27.70 -49.39 -31.56
CA SER A 41 -29.07 -49.83 -31.22
C SER A 41 -28.95 -51.00 -30.21
N ARG A 42 -29.65 -50.93 -29.05
CA ARG A 42 -30.20 -52.05 -28.20
C ARG A 42 -29.25 -53.14 -27.61
N PRO A 43 -29.70 -54.07 -26.71
CA PRO A 43 -30.75 -54.06 -25.66
C PRO A 43 -30.42 -54.79 -24.31
N LEU A 44 -31.27 -54.53 -23.29
CA LEU A 44 -31.86 -55.36 -22.18
C LEU A 44 -31.31 -56.75 -21.76
N ALA A 45 -31.23 -56.99 -20.43
CA ALA A 45 -31.60 -58.27 -19.73
C ALA A 45 -31.64 -58.10 -18.17
N PRO A 46 -32.11 -59.07 -17.33
CA PRO A 46 -33.27 -58.86 -16.45
C PRO A 46 -33.05 -59.06 -14.93
N VAL A 47 -34.12 -58.74 -14.19
CA VAL A 47 -34.33 -58.85 -12.74
C VAL A 47 -34.65 -60.29 -12.30
N SER A 48 -34.17 -60.72 -11.13
CA SER A 48 -34.74 -61.82 -10.32
C SER A 48 -34.49 -61.51 -8.83
N PHE A 49 -35.48 -61.13 -8.03
CA PHE A 49 -36.50 -61.89 -7.28
C PHE A 49 -35.99 -62.82 -6.17
N THR A 50 -36.20 -62.40 -4.91
CA THR A 50 -36.64 -63.28 -3.80
C THR A 50 -37.52 -62.51 -2.81
N ARG A 51 -38.71 -63.06 -2.59
CA ARG A 51 -39.82 -62.72 -1.68
C ARG A 51 -39.47 -63.23 -0.27
N SER A 52 -39.88 -62.62 0.85
CA SER A 52 -41.12 -63.01 1.54
C SER A 52 -41.39 -62.22 2.84
N LEU A 53 -42.65 -61.77 2.95
CA LEU A 53 -43.60 -61.88 4.08
C LEU A 53 -43.30 -61.15 5.41
N ALA A 54 -44.00 -60.02 5.62
CA ALA A 54 -44.80 -59.70 6.83
C ALA A 54 -45.57 -58.37 6.58
N THR A 55 -46.86 -58.42 6.23
CA THR A 55 -48.05 -58.11 7.07
C THR A 55 -48.31 -56.61 7.33
N GLU A 56 -49.42 -56.12 6.75
CA GLU A 56 -50.22 -54.87 6.95
C GLU A 56 -50.39 -54.44 8.43
N ALA A 57 -50.69 -53.21 8.90
CA ALA A 57 -51.17 -51.88 8.41
C ALA A 57 -51.07 -50.85 9.60
N PRO A 58 -51.83 -49.71 9.69
CA PRO A 58 -51.65 -48.40 9.04
C PRO A 58 -51.57 -47.15 10.02
N ALA A 59 -51.41 -45.95 9.42
CA ALA A 59 -51.64 -44.56 9.93
C ALA A 59 -50.44 -43.74 10.51
N PRO A 60 -50.54 -42.40 10.61
CA PRO A 60 -50.80 -41.40 9.58
C PRO A 60 -49.65 -40.36 9.44
N THR A 61 -49.65 -39.66 8.30
CA THR A 61 -49.31 -38.24 8.04
C THR A 61 -48.40 -37.46 8.99
N GLU A 62 -47.43 -36.77 8.37
CA GLU A 62 -46.69 -35.58 8.83
C GLU A 62 -45.57 -35.74 9.86
N ALA A 63 -44.32 -35.75 9.36
CA ALA A 63 -43.31 -34.75 9.73
C ALA A 63 -42.07 -34.92 8.85
N SER A 64 -41.97 -34.11 7.78
CA SER A 64 -40.68 -33.87 7.12
C SER A 64 -39.70 -33.35 8.17
N PRO A 65 -38.45 -33.86 8.24
CA PRO A 65 -37.46 -33.29 9.13
C PRO A 65 -37.16 -31.89 8.62
N GLN A 66 -37.68 -30.87 9.31
CA GLN A 66 -37.31 -29.50 9.03
C GLN A 66 -35.79 -29.40 9.19
N SER A 67 -35.12 -29.10 8.07
CA SER A 67 -33.73 -28.71 8.05
C SER A 67 -33.59 -27.53 9.01
N ARG A 68 -33.03 -27.81 10.19
CA ARG A 68 -32.70 -26.79 11.17
C ARG A 68 -31.70 -25.86 10.48
N LEU A 69 -32.15 -24.69 10.04
CA LEU A 69 -31.25 -23.65 9.55
C LEU A 69 -30.40 -23.25 10.74
N THR A 70 -29.19 -23.79 10.82
CA THR A 70 -28.17 -23.31 11.74
C THR A 70 -27.74 -21.95 11.23
N THR A 71 -28.41 -20.89 11.67
CA THR A 71 -27.90 -19.53 11.58
C THR A 71 -26.74 -19.39 12.57
N SER A 72 -25.66 -20.13 12.35
CA SER A 72 -24.37 -19.80 12.94
C SER A 72 -23.82 -18.63 12.12
N THR A 73 -24.32 -17.43 12.38
CA THR A 73 -23.60 -16.21 12.06
C THR A 73 -22.37 -16.21 12.96
N THR A 74 -21.33 -16.92 12.55
CA THR A 74 -20.00 -16.81 13.14
C THR A 74 -19.61 -15.35 13.00
N TRP A 75 -19.56 -14.63 14.11
CA TRP A 75 -19.08 -13.26 14.16
C TRP A 75 -17.62 -13.27 13.70
N ASN A 76 -17.40 -12.94 12.42
CA ASN A 76 -16.08 -12.79 11.87
C ASN A 76 -15.68 -11.33 12.17
N PRO A 77 -14.77 -11.06 13.13
CA PRO A 77 -14.30 -9.69 13.32
C PRO A 77 -13.71 -9.27 11.98
N LEU A 78 -14.26 -8.21 11.35
CA LEU A 78 -13.88 -7.73 10.02
C LEU A 78 -12.36 -7.82 9.84
N SER A 79 -11.91 -8.94 9.26
CA SER A 79 -10.51 -9.22 8.98
C SER A 79 -9.97 -8.29 7.90
N THR A 80 -10.91 -7.58 7.28
CA THR A 80 -10.80 -6.89 6.01
C THR A 80 -11.46 -5.52 6.16
N VAL A 81 -10.84 -4.52 5.56
CA VAL A 81 -11.11 -3.09 5.71
C VAL A 81 -11.45 -2.56 4.31
N PRO A 82 -12.63 -1.97 4.11
CA PRO A 82 -13.04 -1.50 2.80
C PRO A 82 -12.27 -0.21 2.41
N VAL A 83 -11.71 -0.16 1.21
CA VAL A 83 -10.99 0.97 0.63
C VAL A 83 -11.74 1.41 -0.63
N THR A 84 -12.12 2.67 -0.69
CA THR A 84 -12.77 3.25 -1.87
C THR A 84 -11.71 3.69 -2.88
N ILE A 85 -11.90 3.31 -4.14
CA ILE A 85 -11.09 3.77 -5.27
C ILE A 85 -11.82 4.93 -5.94
N HIS A 86 -11.10 6.01 -6.15
CA HIS A 86 -11.60 7.26 -6.72
C HIS A 86 -11.08 7.46 -8.15
N SER A 87 -11.90 8.08 -9.02
CA SER A 87 -11.41 8.53 -10.32
C SER A 87 -10.74 9.89 -10.17
N PHE A 88 -9.52 10.05 -10.68
CA PHE A 88 -8.82 11.33 -10.70
C PHE A 88 -9.17 12.07 -11.99
N PRO A 89 -9.50 13.38 -11.97
CA PRO A 89 -9.26 14.36 -10.91
C PRO A 89 -10.44 14.65 -9.98
N ASP A 90 -11.68 14.36 -10.36
CA ASP A 90 -12.88 14.81 -9.62
C ASP A 90 -13.17 14.02 -8.33
N LEU A 91 -12.45 12.91 -8.09
CA LEU A 91 -12.53 12.02 -6.93
C LEU A 91 -13.86 11.30 -6.73
N GLU A 92 -14.60 11.06 -7.81
CA GLU A 92 -15.82 10.25 -7.75
C GLU A 92 -15.49 8.79 -7.39
N PRO A 93 -16.25 8.15 -6.48
CA PRO A 93 -16.00 6.78 -6.08
C PRO A 93 -16.40 5.81 -7.21
N VAL A 94 -15.43 5.05 -7.73
CA VAL A 94 -15.66 4.11 -8.83
C VAL A 94 -15.84 2.69 -8.33
N SER A 95 -15.04 2.27 -7.34
CA SER A 95 -15.09 0.90 -6.82
C SER A 95 -14.69 0.80 -5.35
N LEU A 96 -14.94 -0.37 -4.74
CA LEU A 96 -14.65 -0.67 -3.34
C LEU A 96 -13.83 -1.96 -3.28
N GLU A 97 -12.64 -1.88 -2.69
CA GLU A 97 -11.75 -3.02 -2.42
C GLU A 97 -11.69 -3.35 -0.94
N ASP A 98 -11.25 -4.56 -0.60
CA ASP A 98 -11.34 -5.13 0.74
C ASP A 98 -9.93 -5.59 1.20
N TRP A 99 -9.31 -4.87 2.15
CA TRP A 99 -7.89 -5.05 2.55
C TRP A 99 -7.67 -5.60 3.97
N LEU A 100 -6.71 -6.51 4.20
CA LEU A 100 -6.53 -7.21 5.49
C LEU A 100 -5.97 -6.36 6.68
N ARG A 101 -6.41 -6.66 7.91
CA ARG A 101 -5.99 -6.01 9.18
C ARG A 101 -4.94 -6.84 9.95
N LEU A 102 -3.85 -6.22 10.44
CA LEU A 102 -2.77 -6.90 11.19
C LEU A 102 -2.58 -6.42 12.64
N VAL A 103 -2.19 -7.34 13.54
CA VAL A 103 -1.91 -7.13 14.98
C VAL A 103 -0.39 -7.10 15.25
N GLN A 104 0.04 -6.32 16.24
CA GLN A 104 1.43 -5.89 16.42
C GLN A 104 2.03 -6.38 17.76
N ASP A 105 3.06 -7.24 17.73
CA ASP A 105 3.80 -7.66 18.93
C ASP A 105 4.99 -6.75 19.27
N SER A 106 5.21 -6.52 20.57
CA SER A 106 6.25 -5.65 21.17
C SER A 106 7.46 -6.43 21.71
N LEU A 107 8.70 -5.94 21.54
CA LEU A 107 9.92 -6.53 22.12
C LEU A 107 10.70 -5.51 22.98
N GLY A 108 11.11 -5.95 24.18
CA GLY A 108 11.80 -5.15 25.22
C GLY A 108 13.34 -5.18 25.17
N SER A 109 13.97 -4.26 25.90
CA SER A 109 15.42 -3.94 25.86
C SER A 109 16.13 -4.22 27.19
N ALA A 110 17.38 -4.71 27.14
CA ALA A 110 18.23 -5.04 28.31
C ALA A 110 19.37 -4.03 28.57
N ARG A 111 19.81 -3.90 29.84
CA ARG A 111 20.85 -2.97 30.34
C ARG A 111 22.12 -3.71 30.78
N LEU A 112 23.30 -3.06 30.67
CA LEU A 112 24.60 -3.53 31.22
C LEU A 112 25.14 -2.54 32.27
N ALA A 113 25.89 -3.06 33.25
CA ALA A 113 26.42 -2.36 34.43
C ALA A 113 27.96 -2.09 34.33
N PRO A 114 28.52 -1.08 35.03
CA PRO A 114 29.95 -0.74 34.97
C PRO A 114 30.79 -1.29 36.15
N GLN A 115 32.12 -1.31 35.99
CA GLN A 115 33.11 -1.63 37.05
C GLN A 115 34.13 -0.48 37.25
N ASP A 116 34.60 -0.34 38.49
CA ASP A 116 35.42 0.77 39.01
C ASP A 116 36.95 0.51 38.97
N PRO A 117 37.79 1.55 38.79
CA PRO A 117 39.25 1.43 38.81
C PRO A 117 39.94 1.87 40.14
N PRO A 118 41.15 1.35 40.44
CA PRO A 118 41.88 1.57 41.71
C PRO A 118 42.74 2.86 41.78
N PRO A 119 43.23 3.25 42.99
CA PRO A 119 43.67 4.62 43.29
C PRO A 119 45.15 4.91 42.96
N LYS A 120 45.49 6.19 42.74
CA LYS A 120 46.88 6.66 42.55
C LYS A 120 47.27 7.71 43.58
N GLY A 121 48.42 7.51 44.22
CA GLY A 121 49.11 8.48 45.04
C GLY A 121 50.21 9.21 44.25
N THR A 122 50.13 10.53 44.18
CA THR A 122 51.20 11.53 44.01
C THR A 122 50.47 12.86 43.88
N GLY A 123 50.44 13.69 44.93
CA GLY A 123 49.49 14.81 45.13
C GLY A 123 49.50 15.98 44.13
N ARG A 124 49.88 15.77 42.86
CA ARG A 124 49.72 16.71 41.76
C ARG A 124 49.31 15.95 40.48
N ALA A 125 48.41 16.55 39.70
CA ALA A 125 48.04 15.99 38.40
C ALA A 125 49.25 15.97 37.47
N ARG A 126 49.56 14.80 36.89
CA ARG A 126 50.60 14.67 35.86
C ARG A 126 50.19 15.48 34.63
N GLN A 127 50.95 16.52 34.29
CA GLN A 127 50.67 17.38 33.13
C GLN A 127 51.54 16.96 31.94
N GLY A 128 50.91 16.79 30.77
CA GLY A 128 51.53 16.35 29.52
C GLY A 128 51.77 17.49 28.52
N SER A 129 51.72 17.19 27.22
CA SER A 129 51.95 18.15 26.13
C SER A 129 50.87 19.25 26.06
N LYS A 130 51.20 20.42 25.47
CA LYS A 130 50.25 21.54 25.26
C LYS A 130 49.08 21.20 24.32
N GLN A 131 49.21 20.14 23.53
CA GLN A 131 48.13 19.59 22.68
C GLN A 131 47.22 18.61 23.44
N SER A 132 47.51 18.37 24.73
CA SER A 132 46.73 17.45 25.56
C SER A 132 45.27 17.92 25.64
N PRO A 133 44.31 17.04 25.34
CA PRO A 133 42.87 17.30 25.48
C PRO A 133 42.44 17.70 26.91
N LEU A 134 43.28 17.41 27.92
CA LEU A 134 43.07 17.78 29.31
C LEU A 134 43.29 19.28 29.59
N ILE A 135 43.97 19.99 28.68
CA ILE A 135 44.32 21.40 28.81
C ILE A 135 43.34 22.23 27.97
N ARG A 136 42.97 23.40 28.48
CA ARG A 136 42.17 24.37 27.72
C ARG A 136 42.90 24.77 26.43
N GLY A 137 42.27 24.56 25.28
CA GLY A 137 42.88 24.82 23.95
C GLY A 137 43.70 23.67 23.37
N GLY A 138 43.76 22.51 24.04
CA GLY A 138 44.29 21.27 23.45
C GLY A 138 43.34 20.64 22.44
N GLY A 139 43.81 19.61 21.71
CA GLY A 139 43.01 18.90 20.70
C GLY A 139 41.83 18.12 21.31
N LYS A 140 40.76 17.89 20.54
CA LYS A 140 39.64 17.02 20.98
C LYS A 140 40.02 15.55 20.79
N SER A 141 40.11 14.75 21.87
CA SER A 141 40.49 13.33 21.80
C SER A 141 39.58 12.49 20.90
N HIS A 142 38.27 12.76 20.96
CA HIS A 142 37.25 12.10 20.15
C HIS A 142 36.58 13.14 19.24
N GLY A 143 37.37 13.70 18.33
CA GLY A 143 36.85 14.56 17.29
C GLY A 143 35.92 13.81 16.33
N PRO A 144 35.04 14.51 15.60
CA PRO A 144 34.28 13.89 14.54
C PRO A 144 35.24 13.45 13.43
N HIS A 145 35.19 12.16 13.10
CA HIS A 145 35.88 11.59 11.95
C HIS A 145 34.83 11.06 10.97
N PRO A 146 35.11 11.06 9.66
CA PRO A 146 34.19 10.48 8.69
C PRO A 146 33.96 9.00 9.04
N ARG A 147 32.71 8.66 9.31
CA ARG A 147 32.26 7.30 9.64
C ARG A 147 30.92 7.02 8.99
N ASP A 148 30.66 5.75 8.71
CA ASP A 148 29.38 5.33 8.18
C ASP A 148 28.34 5.28 9.31
N PHE A 149 27.31 6.12 9.21
CA PHE A 149 26.19 6.16 10.15
C PHE A 149 25.04 5.22 9.78
N SER A 150 25.22 4.38 8.75
CA SER A 150 24.17 3.47 8.30
C SER A 150 23.88 2.39 9.35
N THR A 151 22.63 2.27 9.78
CA THR A 151 22.16 1.22 10.69
C THR A 151 21.47 0.12 9.90
N LYS A 152 21.78 -1.16 10.20
CA LYS A 152 21.10 -2.30 9.58
C LYS A 152 19.73 -2.51 10.22
N LEU A 153 18.68 -2.51 9.40
CA LEU A 153 17.32 -2.89 9.81
C LEU A 153 16.92 -4.19 9.09
N THR A 154 16.16 -5.04 9.77
CA THR A 154 15.61 -6.25 9.13
C THR A 154 14.47 -5.86 8.20
N ARG A 155 14.39 -6.52 7.03
CA ARG A 155 13.36 -6.21 6.02
C ARG A 155 11.94 -6.32 6.58
N LYS A 156 11.65 -7.35 7.37
CA LYS A 156 10.33 -7.55 7.99
C LYS A 156 9.89 -6.39 8.88
N VAL A 157 10.82 -5.77 9.60
CA VAL A 157 10.50 -4.60 10.46
C VAL A 157 10.24 -3.36 9.60
N TYR A 158 10.98 -3.20 8.49
CA TYR A 158 10.72 -2.14 7.52
C TYR A 158 9.35 -2.29 6.86
N ASP A 159 9.01 -3.49 6.36
CA ASP A 159 7.70 -3.78 5.75
C ASP A 159 6.54 -3.55 6.75
N LYS A 160 6.76 -3.89 8.02
CA LYS A 160 5.81 -3.61 9.12
C LYS A 160 5.62 -2.11 9.34
N ALA A 161 6.69 -1.31 9.26
CA ALA A 161 6.62 0.13 9.40
C ALA A 161 5.78 0.78 8.27
N TRP A 162 5.99 0.35 7.02
CA TRP A 162 5.17 0.76 5.87
C TRP A 162 3.68 0.53 6.08
N ARG A 163 3.30 -0.72 6.43
CA ARG A 163 1.90 -1.08 6.68
C ARG A 163 1.30 -0.26 7.82
N THR A 164 2.10 0.03 8.86
CA THR A 164 1.66 0.85 10.00
C THR A 164 1.42 2.29 9.60
N ALA A 165 2.31 2.88 8.79
CA ALA A 165 2.16 4.24 8.29
C ALA A 165 0.93 4.39 7.38
N LEU A 166 0.72 3.46 6.44
CA LEU A 166 -0.46 3.44 5.58
C LEU A 166 -1.75 3.23 6.39
N SER A 167 -1.74 2.31 7.35
CA SER A 167 -2.89 2.10 8.25
C SER A 167 -3.22 3.34 9.08
N TYR A 168 -2.19 4.10 9.49
CA TYR A 168 -2.37 5.35 10.22
C TYR A 168 -3.07 6.41 9.36
N ARG A 169 -2.63 6.58 8.10
CA ARG A 169 -3.26 7.51 7.15
C ARG A 169 -4.68 7.11 6.78
N TYR A 170 -4.90 5.82 6.52
CA TYR A 170 -6.23 5.27 6.26
C TYR A 170 -7.21 5.57 7.41
N ARG A 171 -6.80 5.37 8.67
CA ARG A 171 -7.66 5.66 9.84
C ARG A 171 -7.99 7.14 10.01
N ARG A 172 -7.13 8.04 9.54
CA ARG A 172 -7.36 9.49 9.57
C ARG A 172 -8.21 9.99 8.40
N GLY A 173 -8.39 9.17 7.36
CA GLY A 173 -9.01 9.60 6.10
C GLY A 173 -8.07 10.39 5.19
N ASP A 174 -6.77 10.42 5.50
CA ASP A 174 -5.75 11.14 4.71
C ASP A 174 -5.27 10.33 3.49
N LEU A 175 -5.65 9.06 3.39
CA LEU A 175 -5.27 8.17 2.30
C LEU A 175 -6.41 8.11 1.28
N VAL A 176 -6.18 8.68 0.11
CA VAL A 176 -7.08 8.59 -1.05
C VAL A 176 -6.43 7.67 -2.07
N VAL A 177 -7.14 6.60 -2.45
CA VAL A 177 -6.69 5.67 -3.49
C VAL A 177 -7.41 6.02 -4.77
N CYS A 178 -6.66 6.20 -5.85
CA CYS A 178 -7.22 6.51 -7.16
C CYS A 178 -6.98 5.39 -8.16
N GLU A 179 -7.70 5.43 -9.27
CA GLU A 179 -7.51 4.54 -10.41
C GLU A 179 -6.12 4.67 -11.04
N ASP A 180 -5.74 3.62 -11.77
CA ASP A 180 -4.51 3.60 -12.55
C ASP A 180 -4.52 4.68 -13.63
N GLY A 181 -3.38 5.35 -13.82
CA GLY A 181 -3.25 6.40 -14.84
C GLY A 181 -3.58 7.81 -14.35
N MET A 182 -3.46 8.07 -13.05
CA MET A 182 -3.49 9.44 -12.51
C MET A 182 -2.53 10.37 -13.26
N ASP A 183 -3.09 11.36 -13.95
CA ASP A 183 -2.36 12.45 -14.60
C ASP A 183 -3.23 13.71 -14.59
N MET A 184 -2.62 14.88 -14.75
CA MET A 184 -3.43 16.10 -14.86
C MET A 184 -4.24 16.11 -16.14
N LEU A 185 -5.55 16.33 -16.01
CA LEU A 185 -6.41 16.64 -17.14
C LEU A 185 -6.11 18.06 -17.62
N LEU A 186 -5.33 18.16 -18.68
CA LEU A 186 -5.13 19.42 -19.41
C LEU A 186 -6.05 19.44 -20.62
N SER A 187 -6.41 20.65 -21.05
CA SER A 187 -7.23 20.84 -22.26
C SER A 187 -6.53 20.22 -23.47
N GLU A 188 -7.30 19.63 -24.38
CA GLU A 188 -6.79 19.08 -25.65
C GLU A 188 -5.98 20.12 -26.44
N ASP A 189 -6.43 21.39 -26.39
CA ASP A 189 -5.74 22.53 -27.01
C ASP A 189 -4.31 22.69 -26.50
N TYR A 190 -4.06 22.46 -25.21
CA TYR A 190 -2.73 22.56 -24.64
C TYR A 190 -1.79 21.51 -25.24
N HIS A 191 -2.26 20.27 -25.33
CA HIS A 191 -1.47 19.19 -25.93
C HIS A 191 -1.15 19.48 -27.40
N ALA A 192 -2.13 19.98 -28.16
CA ALA A 192 -1.92 20.38 -29.55
C ALA A 192 -0.88 21.50 -29.68
N LEU A 193 -0.92 22.51 -28.80
CA LEU A 193 0.01 23.64 -28.81
C LEU A 193 1.44 23.27 -28.38
N VAL A 194 1.58 22.33 -27.44
CA VAL A 194 2.88 21.78 -27.05
C VAL A 194 3.45 20.91 -28.17
N GLN A 195 2.61 20.09 -28.83
CA GLN A 195 3.03 19.26 -29.96
C GLN A 195 3.45 20.10 -31.18
N ALA A 196 2.72 21.19 -31.44
CA ALA A 196 3.03 22.15 -32.48
C ALA A 196 4.15 23.13 -32.06
N ASP A 197 4.76 22.94 -30.88
CA ASP A 197 5.96 23.64 -30.40
C ASP A 197 5.75 25.17 -30.24
N TYR A 198 4.50 25.59 -30.04
CA TYR A 198 4.13 27.00 -29.83
C TYR A 198 4.30 27.45 -28.38
N ILE A 199 4.10 26.55 -27.42
CA ILE A 199 4.25 26.84 -25.98
C ILE A 199 5.58 26.26 -25.51
N LYS A 200 6.53 27.13 -25.14
CA LYS A 200 7.85 26.74 -24.62
C LYS A 200 8.19 27.45 -23.32
N GLY A 201 9.06 26.81 -22.54
CA GLY A 201 9.71 27.38 -21.35
C GLY A 201 8.71 27.96 -20.35
N GLU A 202 8.91 29.22 -19.98
CA GLU A 202 8.15 29.90 -18.91
C GLU A 202 6.63 29.92 -19.15
N LEU A 203 6.16 29.96 -20.40
CA LEU A 203 4.72 29.92 -20.69
C LEU A 203 4.13 28.53 -20.38
N LYS A 204 4.87 27.46 -20.70
CA LYS A 204 4.49 26.08 -20.34
C LYS A 204 4.40 25.96 -18.82
N ASP A 205 5.41 26.46 -18.12
CA ASP A 205 5.55 26.33 -16.68
C ASP A 205 4.49 27.15 -15.93
N SER A 206 4.23 28.37 -16.37
CA SER A 206 3.18 29.23 -15.78
C SER A 206 1.79 28.63 -15.95
N TYR A 207 1.49 28.01 -17.09
CA TYR A 207 0.23 27.31 -17.32
C TYR A 207 0.10 26.09 -16.41
N LEU A 208 1.11 25.22 -16.37
CA LEU A 208 1.12 24.01 -15.53
C LEU A 208 1.00 24.37 -14.04
N ARG A 209 1.73 25.40 -13.59
CA ARG A 209 1.65 25.90 -12.23
C ARG A 209 0.25 26.41 -11.88
N LYS A 210 -0.41 27.11 -12.81
CA LYS A 210 -1.78 27.59 -12.62
C LYS A 210 -2.75 26.42 -12.51
N GLN A 211 -2.64 25.44 -13.40
CA GLN A 211 -3.49 24.25 -13.40
C GLN A 211 -3.32 23.45 -12.11
N ALA A 212 -2.07 23.24 -11.67
CA ALA A 212 -1.76 22.61 -10.39
C ALA A 212 -2.44 23.31 -9.23
N LYS A 213 -2.29 24.64 -9.12
CA LYS A 213 -2.91 25.43 -8.05
C LYS A 213 -4.43 25.37 -8.07
N GLN A 214 -5.04 25.37 -9.25
CA GLN A 214 -6.50 25.25 -9.38
C GLN A 214 -6.98 23.88 -8.89
N LEU A 215 -6.29 22.81 -9.27
CA LEU A 215 -6.58 21.45 -8.81
C LEU A 215 -6.44 21.34 -7.29
N MET A 216 -5.31 21.81 -6.74
CA MET A 216 -5.10 21.75 -5.29
C MET A 216 -6.14 22.59 -4.52
N ALA A 217 -6.48 23.78 -5.03
CA ALA A 217 -7.47 24.64 -4.40
C ALA A 217 -8.88 24.03 -4.42
N ALA A 218 -9.26 23.34 -5.50
CA ALA A 218 -10.58 22.71 -5.64
C ALA A 218 -10.82 21.63 -4.58
N HIS A 219 -9.80 20.86 -4.23
CA HIS A 219 -9.90 19.75 -3.26
C HIS A 219 -9.41 20.12 -1.85
N GLY A 220 -8.98 21.37 -1.62
CA GLY A 220 -8.40 21.78 -0.34
C GLY A 220 -7.08 21.05 -0.04
N TRP A 221 -6.27 20.81 -1.06
CA TRP A 221 -4.99 20.11 -1.00
C TRP A 221 -3.78 21.06 -1.01
N GLY A 222 -4.05 22.37 -1.04
CA GLY A 222 -3.01 23.38 -0.95
C GLY A 222 -2.40 23.47 0.45
N ARG A 223 -1.33 24.26 0.56
CA ARG A 223 -0.59 24.52 1.80
C ARG A 223 -1.45 24.83 3.04
N GLU A 224 -2.62 25.41 2.83
CA GLU A 224 -3.57 25.78 3.88
C GLU A 224 -4.02 24.59 4.71
N PHE A 225 -4.19 23.43 4.08
CA PHE A 225 -4.58 22.17 4.69
C PHE A 225 -3.44 21.18 4.68
N GLY A 226 -2.20 21.63 4.83
CA GLY A 226 -1.01 20.77 4.79
C GLY A 226 -0.43 20.59 3.39
N ARG A 227 0.30 19.50 3.17
CA ARG A 227 0.92 19.20 1.87
C ARG A 227 0.45 17.85 1.36
N THR A 228 0.20 17.74 0.06
CA THR A 228 -0.21 16.47 -0.56
C THR A 228 0.95 15.75 -1.24
N LEU A 229 0.99 14.43 -1.01
CA LEU A 229 1.91 13.52 -1.69
C LEU A 229 1.16 12.76 -2.78
N PHE A 230 1.57 12.92 -4.03
CA PHE A 230 1.15 12.07 -5.14
C PHE A 230 2.14 10.93 -5.29
N VAL A 231 1.64 9.69 -5.28
CA VAL A 231 2.45 8.49 -5.48
C VAL A 231 1.96 7.79 -6.74
N THR A 232 2.85 7.57 -7.71
CA THR A 232 2.53 6.93 -8.99
C THR A 232 3.48 5.78 -9.27
N GLU A 233 3.02 4.70 -9.90
CA GLU A 233 3.87 3.56 -10.30
C GLU A 233 4.85 3.90 -11.43
N ALA A 234 4.50 4.86 -12.29
CA ALA A 234 5.36 5.33 -13.37
C ALA A 234 5.44 6.85 -13.37
N PRO A 235 6.62 7.46 -13.60
CA PRO A 235 6.77 8.90 -13.60
C PRO A 235 6.00 9.51 -14.77
N ARG A 236 5.01 10.35 -14.46
CA ARG A 236 4.22 11.11 -15.44
C ARG A 236 4.78 12.52 -15.56
N THR A 237 5.29 12.88 -16.73
CA THR A 237 6.01 14.15 -16.92
C THR A 237 5.13 15.36 -16.65
N THR A 238 3.89 15.37 -17.14
CA THR A 238 2.90 16.44 -16.95
C THR A 238 2.57 16.68 -15.48
N LEU A 239 2.20 15.62 -14.75
CA LEU A 239 1.90 15.71 -13.32
C LEU A 239 3.13 16.13 -12.51
N PHE A 240 4.30 15.50 -12.74
CA PHE A 240 5.52 15.80 -12.00
C PHE A 240 6.02 17.22 -12.27
N ASP A 241 6.00 17.67 -13.53
CA ASP A 241 6.33 19.05 -13.91
C ASP A 241 5.38 20.03 -13.21
N ALA A 242 4.07 19.79 -13.28
CA ALA A 242 3.08 20.70 -12.69
C ALA A 242 3.17 20.79 -11.16
N VAL A 243 3.32 19.64 -10.48
CA VAL A 243 3.42 19.59 -9.01
C VAL A 243 4.77 20.13 -8.54
N SER A 244 5.87 19.89 -9.26
CA SER A 244 7.18 20.44 -8.89
C SER A 244 7.21 21.97 -8.98
N LEU A 245 6.54 22.55 -9.98
CA LEU A 245 6.35 24.01 -10.12
C LEU A 245 5.43 24.59 -9.02
N ALA A 246 4.55 23.77 -8.45
CA ALA A 246 3.69 24.07 -7.31
C ALA A 246 4.18 23.42 -6.00
N GLY A 247 5.50 23.24 -5.84
CA GLY A 247 6.11 22.49 -4.73
C GLY A 247 5.87 23.02 -3.31
N GLU A 248 5.18 24.15 -3.17
CA GLU A 248 4.71 24.66 -1.88
C GLU A 248 3.50 23.87 -1.36
N ASP A 249 2.64 23.42 -2.28
CA ASP A 249 1.35 22.76 -2.02
C ASP A 249 1.51 21.24 -1.92
N GLY A 250 2.42 20.64 -2.70
CA GLY A 250 2.59 19.18 -2.69
C GLY A 250 3.84 18.67 -3.40
N ARG A 251 4.01 17.36 -3.40
CA ARG A 251 5.10 16.66 -4.09
C ARG A 251 4.57 15.44 -4.83
N ALA A 252 5.21 15.10 -5.94
CA ALA A 252 4.96 13.87 -6.68
C ALA A 252 6.21 13.00 -6.59
N LEU A 253 6.04 11.75 -6.17
CA LEU A 253 7.09 10.75 -6.06
C LEU A 253 6.67 9.48 -6.81
N ASP A 254 7.67 8.80 -7.38
CA ASP A 254 7.53 7.44 -7.87
C ASP A 254 7.43 6.49 -6.67
N VAL A 255 6.63 5.43 -6.77
CA VAL A 255 6.55 4.30 -5.83
C VAL A 255 7.93 3.80 -5.41
N GLU A 256 8.92 3.85 -6.30
CA GLU A 256 10.30 3.43 -6.02
C GLU A 256 11.06 4.36 -5.05
N ASP A 257 10.73 5.65 -5.08
CA ASP A 257 11.43 6.73 -4.36
C ASP A 257 10.71 7.15 -3.07
N VAL A 258 9.50 6.65 -2.81
CA VAL A 258 8.79 6.92 -1.56
C VAL A 258 9.46 6.19 -0.40
N ASP A 259 9.63 6.88 0.72
CA ASP A 259 10.01 6.30 2.00
C ASP A 259 8.88 6.35 3.04
N VAL A 260 8.97 5.51 4.09
CA VAL A 260 8.04 5.52 5.25
C VAL A 260 7.91 6.92 5.86
N LYS A 261 9.00 7.71 5.80
CA LYS A 261 9.02 9.07 6.33
C LYS A 261 8.08 9.98 5.54
N ASP A 262 8.03 9.85 4.23
CA ASP A 262 7.25 10.74 3.37
C ASP A 262 5.76 10.53 3.61
N LEU A 263 5.34 9.27 3.80
CA LEU A 263 3.97 8.92 4.20
C LEU A 263 3.53 9.58 5.52
N LEU A 264 4.46 9.88 6.42
CA LEU A 264 4.15 10.46 7.73
C LEU A 264 4.36 11.97 7.77
N THR A 265 5.03 12.54 6.77
CA THR A 265 5.36 13.98 6.74
C THR A 265 4.26 14.77 6.04
N GLU A 266 3.66 14.21 4.98
CA GLU A 266 2.73 14.92 4.10
C GLU A 266 1.28 14.54 4.43
N GLY A 267 0.41 15.53 4.62
CA GLY A 267 -1.03 15.36 4.82
C GLY A 267 -1.66 16.51 5.59
N ALA A 268 -2.99 16.55 5.60
CA ALA A 268 -3.76 17.58 6.28
C ALA A 268 -3.67 17.49 7.81
N SER A 269 -3.41 18.65 8.42
CA SER A 269 -3.45 18.85 9.87
C SER A 269 -4.86 19.18 10.32
#